data_AF-A0A936B9Y4-F1
#
_entry.id   AF-A0A936B9Y4-F1
#
_cell.length_a   1.000
_cell.length_b   1.000
_cell.length_c   1.000
_cell.angle_alpha   90.00
_cell.angle_beta   90.00
_cell.angle_gamma   90.00
#
_symmetry.space_group_name_H-M   'P 1'
#
loop_
_entity.id
_entity.type
_entity.pdbx_description
1 polymer ?
#
loop_
_entity_poly.entity_id
_entity_poly.type
_entity_poly.pdbx_seq_one_letter_code
_entity_poly.pdbx_strand_id
1 'polypeptide(L)'
;MQLSASVRALVAIVFLASGALVRAEGVFIAGLQPDVRPAGAPAIAAVLHDDDWQVKALTGVEPPAPESLRWLADQGEWFSPFIGPGMTGPYDLRGWHTAEAVPAQ
;
A
#
# COMPACT_ATOMS: atom_id res chain seq x y z
N MET A 1 -5.84 44.22 27.70
CA MET A 1 -5.02 44.55 26.50
C MET A 1 -5.93 44.57 25.28
N GLN A 2 -6.24 45.74 24.72
CA GLN A 2 -7.00 45.83 23.47
C GLN A 2 -6.03 45.84 22.28
N LEU A 3 -6.18 44.88 21.37
CA LEU A 3 -5.42 44.83 20.12
C LEU A 3 -5.83 45.98 19.19
N SER A 4 -4.86 46.64 18.56
CA SER A 4 -5.09 47.78 17.67
C SER A 4 -5.84 47.37 16.40
N ALA A 5 -6.54 48.33 15.77
CA ALA A 5 -7.31 48.09 14.55
C ALA A 5 -6.48 47.44 13.43
N SER A 6 -5.21 47.80 13.32
CA SER A 6 -4.27 47.24 12.33
C SER A 6 -3.96 45.76 12.57
N VAL A 7 -3.86 45.34 13.85
CA VAL A 7 -3.63 43.93 14.20
C VAL A 7 -4.88 43.10 13.91
N ARG A 8 -6.07 43.65 14.15
CA ARG A 8 -7.35 42.99 13.81
C ARG A 8 -7.51 42.83 12.29
N ALA A 9 -7.15 43.86 11.52
CA ALA A 9 -7.19 43.79 10.05
C ALA A 9 -6.20 42.75 9.50
N LEU A 10 -4.99 42.69 10.07
CA LEU A 10 -3.99 41.69 9.67
C LEU A 10 -4.44 40.27 9.99
N VAL A 11 -5.01 40.04 11.17
CA VAL A 11 -5.56 38.73 11.56
C VAL A 11 -6.72 38.34 10.61
N ALA A 12 -7.60 39.27 10.26
CA ALA A 12 -8.67 39.00 9.30
C ALA A 12 -8.12 38.58 7.92
N ILE A 13 -7.08 39.27 7.42
CA ILE A 13 -6.47 38.93 6.12
C ILE A 13 -5.81 37.55 6.15
N VAL A 14 -5.13 37.18 7.24
CA VAL A 14 -4.53 35.84 7.41
C VAL A 14 -5.61 34.74 7.46
N PHE A 15 -6.75 35.01 8.10
CA PHE A 15 -7.89 34.09 8.11
C PHE A 15 -8.54 33.94 6.72
N LEU A 16 -8.65 35.02 5.93
CA LEU A 16 -9.16 34.93 4.55
C LEU A 16 -8.18 34.21 3.61
N ALA A 17 -6.87 34.34 3.82
CA ALA A 17 -5.85 33.71 2.97
C ALA A 17 -5.65 32.21 3.27
N SER A 18 -6.08 31.72 4.44
CA SER A 18 -5.94 30.31 4.85
C SER A 18 -6.97 29.38 4.22
N GLY A 19 -7.90 29.90 3.41
CA GLY A 19 -8.84 29.13 2.61
C GLY A 19 -8.16 28.49 1.40
N ALA A 20 -7.17 27.62 1.62
CA ALA A 20 -6.74 26.71 0.58
C ALA A 20 -7.96 25.89 0.16
N LEU A 21 -8.43 26.11 -1.07
CA LEU A 21 -9.39 25.26 -1.74
C LEU A 21 -8.77 23.87 -1.86
N VAL A 22 -8.94 23.03 -0.84
CA VAL A 22 -8.86 21.58 -1.01
C VAL A 22 -10.02 21.24 -1.92
N ARG A 23 -9.74 21.22 -3.22
CA ARG A 23 -10.66 20.69 -4.22
C ARG A 23 -10.71 19.20 -3.91
N ALA A 24 -11.80 18.76 -3.28
CA ALA A 24 -12.15 17.35 -3.31
C ALA A 24 -12.27 17.00 -4.80
N GLU A 25 -11.25 16.35 -5.36
CA GLU A 25 -11.42 15.64 -6.61
C GLU A 25 -12.60 14.71 -6.36
N GLY A 26 -13.71 14.96 -7.07
CA GLY A 26 -14.95 14.23 -6.85
C GLY A 26 -14.65 12.74 -6.82
N VAL A 27 -15.35 12.00 -5.94
CA VAL A 27 -15.21 10.55 -5.81
C VAL A 27 -15.00 9.94 -7.19
N PHE A 28 -13.84 9.34 -7.44
CA PHE A 28 -13.52 8.76 -8.75
C PHE A 28 -14.50 7.61 -9.00
N ILE A 29 -15.55 7.90 -9.78
CA ILE A 29 -16.46 6.89 -10.30
C ILE A 29 -15.83 6.36 -11.58
N ALA A 30 -15.55 5.06 -11.64
CA ALA A 30 -14.83 4.39 -12.72
C ALA A 30 -15.54 4.39 -14.10
N GLY A 31 -16.41 5.35 -14.36
CA GLY A 31 -17.26 5.46 -15.55
C GLY A 31 -18.64 4.82 -15.37
N LEU A 32 -19.54 5.12 -16.30
CA LEU A 32 -20.88 4.52 -16.37
C LEU A 32 -20.92 3.31 -17.34
N GLN A 33 -19.79 3.00 -17.97
CA GLN A 33 -19.62 1.93 -18.97
C GLN A 33 -18.64 0.89 -18.42
N PRO A 34 -19.11 -0.22 -17.82
CA PRO A 34 -18.25 -1.18 -17.13
C PRO A 34 -17.29 -1.95 -18.06
N ASP A 35 -17.58 -1.97 -19.37
CA ASP A 35 -16.76 -2.59 -20.41
C ASP A 35 -15.65 -1.67 -20.95
N VAL A 36 -15.67 -0.39 -20.61
CA VAL A 36 -14.69 0.60 -21.09
C VAL A 36 -13.85 1.11 -19.94
N ARG A 37 -12.53 0.98 -20.06
CA ARG A 37 -11.61 1.63 -19.12
C ARG A 37 -11.62 3.15 -19.37
N PRO A 38 -11.89 3.99 -18.34
CA PRO A 38 -11.90 5.44 -18.51
C PRO A 38 -10.58 5.99 -19.03
N ALA A 39 -10.67 7.00 -19.89
CA ALA A 39 -9.50 7.74 -20.35
C ALA A 39 -8.80 8.41 -19.16
N GLY A 40 -7.47 8.25 -19.06
CA GLY A 40 -6.67 8.80 -17.96
C GLY A 40 -6.75 8.01 -16.65
N ALA A 41 -7.42 6.84 -16.62
CA ALA A 41 -7.39 5.98 -15.46
C ALA A 41 -5.94 5.55 -15.11
N PRO A 42 -5.51 5.66 -13.84
CA PRO A 42 -4.18 5.23 -13.43
C PRO A 42 -3.89 3.79 -13.84
N ALA A 43 -2.66 3.53 -14.28
CA ALA A 43 -2.17 2.21 -14.66
C ALA A 43 -0.86 1.91 -13.93
N ILE A 44 -0.71 0.67 -13.48
CA ILE A 44 0.57 0.16 -12.98
C ILE A 44 1.47 -0.10 -14.19
N ALA A 45 2.61 0.58 -14.26
CA ALA A 45 3.56 0.47 -15.36
C ALA A 45 4.55 -0.69 -15.18
N ALA A 46 4.90 -1.00 -13.92
CA ALA A 46 5.77 -2.10 -13.55
C ALA A 46 5.45 -2.54 -12.12
N VAL A 47 5.73 -3.81 -11.85
CA VAL A 47 5.68 -4.41 -10.51
C VAL A 47 7.10 -4.86 -10.18
N LEU A 48 7.62 -4.41 -9.05
CA LEU A 48 8.95 -4.75 -8.60
C LEU A 48 8.83 -5.57 -7.32
N HIS A 49 9.25 -6.83 -7.40
CA HIS A 49 9.43 -7.70 -6.26
C HIS A 49 10.90 -7.63 -5.86
N ASP A 50 11.19 -6.89 -4.78
CA ASP A 50 12.54 -6.77 -4.24
C ASP A 50 12.94 -8.01 -3.41
N ASP A 51 14.18 -8.02 -2.93
CA ASP A 51 14.72 -9.13 -2.15
C ASP A 51 13.90 -9.36 -0.86
N ASP A 52 13.45 -8.29 -0.20
CA ASP A 52 12.63 -8.35 1.01
C ASP A 52 11.27 -8.99 0.73
N TRP A 53 10.63 -8.63 -0.39
CA TRP A 53 9.41 -9.28 -0.87
C TRP A 53 9.65 -10.77 -1.10
N GLN A 54 10.78 -11.15 -1.70
CA GLN A 54 11.07 -12.55 -2.03
C GLN A 54 11.32 -13.38 -0.77
N VAL A 55 12.09 -12.85 0.18
CA VAL A 55 12.30 -13.47 1.50
C VAL A 55 10.95 -13.69 2.19
N LYS A 56 10.09 -12.68 2.20
CA LYS A 56 8.75 -12.79 2.79
C LYS A 56 7.88 -13.81 2.06
N ALA A 57 7.84 -13.79 0.73
CA ALA A 57 7.07 -14.73 -0.07
C ALA A 57 7.48 -16.20 0.17
N LEU A 58 8.76 -16.41 0.50
CA LEU A 58 9.35 -17.71 0.79
C LEU A 58 9.36 -18.10 2.28
N THR A 59 8.71 -17.35 3.18
CA THR A 59 8.58 -17.68 4.62
C THR A 59 8.24 -19.16 4.86
N GLY A 60 9.06 -19.92 5.59
CA GLY A 60 8.81 -21.34 5.84
C GLY A 60 9.04 -22.30 4.65
N VAL A 61 9.67 -21.83 3.57
CA VAL A 61 10.21 -22.69 2.50
C VAL A 61 11.68 -22.93 2.76
N GLU A 62 12.07 -24.20 2.87
CA GLU A 62 13.47 -24.57 3.08
C GLU A 62 14.31 -24.27 1.83
N PRO A 63 15.48 -23.62 1.96
CA PRO A 63 16.41 -23.44 0.85
C PRO A 63 17.04 -24.76 0.37
N PRO A 64 17.35 -24.89 -0.94
CA PRO A 64 17.01 -23.95 -2.00
C PRO A 64 15.51 -24.03 -2.34
N ALA A 65 14.92 -22.88 -2.68
CA ALA A 65 13.53 -22.87 -3.10
C ALA A 65 13.32 -23.79 -4.32
N PRO A 66 12.29 -24.66 -4.32
CA PRO A 66 12.06 -25.59 -5.41
C PRO A 66 11.72 -24.86 -6.71
N GLU A 67 12.12 -25.43 -7.85
CA GLU A 67 11.90 -24.82 -9.18
C GLU A 67 10.41 -24.55 -9.46
N SER A 68 9.53 -25.37 -8.89
CA SER A 68 8.08 -25.21 -8.97
C SER A 68 7.54 -23.91 -8.34
N LEU A 69 8.36 -23.13 -7.63
CA LEU A 69 8.00 -21.81 -7.09
C LEU A 69 8.52 -20.62 -7.92
N ARG A 70 9.17 -20.87 -9.07
CA ARG A 70 9.64 -19.78 -9.95
C ARG A 70 8.54 -18.84 -10.44
N TRP A 71 7.30 -19.33 -10.53
CA TRP A 71 6.12 -18.54 -10.92
C TRP A 71 5.84 -17.36 -9.99
N LEU A 72 6.38 -17.32 -8.77
CA LEU A 72 6.21 -16.21 -7.84
C LEU A 72 6.65 -14.87 -8.45
N ALA A 73 7.64 -14.88 -9.35
CA ALA A 73 8.09 -13.69 -10.06
C ALA A 73 7.08 -13.20 -11.12
N ASP A 74 6.23 -14.09 -11.63
CA ASP A 74 5.37 -13.82 -12.79
C ASP A 74 3.95 -13.37 -12.39
N GLN A 75 3.61 -13.39 -11.10
CA GLN A 75 2.25 -13.10 -10.64
C GLN A 75 1.89 -11.60 -10.63
N GLY A 76 2.85 -10.68 -10.83
CA GLY A 76 2.63 -9.24 -10.71
C GLY A 76 2.03 -8.84 -9.35
N GLU A 77 1.22 -7.78 -9.31
CA GLU A 77 0.54 -7.28 -8.10
C GLU A 77 -0.80 -8.00 -7.81
N TRP A 78 -0.97 -9.24 -8.29
CA TRP A 78 -2.18 -9.99 -8.00
C TRP A 78 -2.16 -10.49 -6.55
N PHE A 79 -3.32 -10.45 -5.90
CA PHE A 79 -3.45 -11.03 -4.57
C PHE A 79 -3.16 -12.54 -4.61
N SER A 80 -2.23 -12.99 -3.78
CA SER A 80 -1.82 -14.39 -3.67
C SER A 80 -1.92 -14.85 -2.22
N PRO A 81 -2.81 -15.81 -1.90
CA PRO A 81 -2.96 -16.32 -0.54
C PRO A 81 -1.74 -17.13 -0.09
N PHE A 82 -0.86 -17.52 -1.02
CA PHE A 82 0.32 -18.32 -0.71
C PHE A 82 1.42 -17.52 -0.03
N ILE A 83 1.52 -16.21 -0.31
CA ILE A 83 2.60 -15.34 0.17
C ILE A 83 2.19 -14.45 1.35
N GLY A 84 1.04 -14.75 1.96
CA GLY A 84 0.51 -14.04 3.12
C GLY A 84 0.24 -14.98 4.30
N PRO A 85 0.09 -14.42 5.51
CA PRO A 85 -0.27 -15.18 6.70
C PRO A 85 -1.68 -15.75 6.57
N GLY A 86 -1.82 -17.06 6.81
CA GLY A 86 -3.10 -17.76 6.88
C GLY A 86 -3.64 -17.89 8.30
N MET A 87 -4.25 -19.04 8.59
CA MET A 87 -4.73 -19.40 9.92
C MET A 87 -3.57 -19.56 10.92
N THR A 88 -3.86 -19.37 12.21
CA THR A 88 -2.90 -19.52 13.31
C THR A 88 -2.87 -20.95 13.87
N GLY A 89 -1.92 -21.21 14.78
CA GLY A 89 -1.87 -22.44 15.57
C GLY A 89 -1.53 -23.68 14.72
N PRO A 90 -2.28 -24.80 14.83
CA PRO A 90 -1.95 -26.05 14.13
C PRO A 90 -2.01 -25.95 12.60
N TYR A 91 -2.56 -24.85 12.06
CA TYR A 91 -2.66 -24.60 10.63
C TYR A 91 -1.65 -23.56 10.12
N ASP A 92 -0.77 -23.04 10.99
CA ASP A 92 0.33 -22.16 10.58
C ASP A 92 1.52 -22.98 10.06
N LEU A 93 1.29 -23.69 8.95
CA LEU A 93 2.25 -24.65 8.38
C LEU A 93 3.55 -23.99 7.91
N ARG A 94 3.55 -22.66 7.71
CA ARG A 94 4.70 -21.88 7.24
C ARG A 94 5.30 -20.98 8.33
N GLY A 95 4.78 -21.04 9.56
CA GLY A 95 5.32 -20.31 10.71
C GLY A 95 5.14 -18.79 10.66
N TRP A 96 4.14 -18.28 9.92
CA TRP A 96 3.89 -16.85 9.74
C TRP A 96 3.60 -16.08 11.03
N HIS A 97 3.07 -16.77 12.05
CA HIS A 97 2.66 -16.17 13.33
C HIS A 97 3.61 -16.53 14.46
N THR A 98 4.76 -17.13 14.16
CA THR A 98 5.76 -17.49 15.16
C THR A 98 6.64 -16.28 15.44
N ALA A 99 6.76 -15.88 16.71
CA ALA A 99 7.62 -14.77 17.12
C ALA A 99 9.13 -15.11 17.12
N GLU A 100 9.49 -16.30 16.63
CA GLU A 100 10.87 -16.79 16.67
C GLU A 100 11.65 -16.24 15.49
N ALA A 101 12.21 -15.06 15.71
CA ALA A 101 13.25 -14.49 14.87
C ALA A 101 14.38 -15.50 14.71
N VAL A 102 14.77 -15.74 13.46
CA VAL A 102 15.96 -16.50 13.08
C VAL A 102 17.15 -15.98 13.91
N PRO A 103 17.83 -16.80 14.73
CA PRO A 103 19.08 -16.37 15.32
C PRO A 103 20.10 -16.17 14.20
N ALA A 104 20.70 -14.99 14.17
CA ALA A 104 21.78 -14.65 13.25
C ALA A 104 22.88 -15.72 13.29
N GLN A 105 23.26 -16.23 12.12
CA GLN A 105 24.52 -16.95 11.90
C GLN A 105 25.50 -16.02 11.21
#